data_AF-A0A7U9KZ17-F1
#
_entry.id   AF-A0A7U9KZ17-F1
#
_cell.length_a   1.000
_cell.length_b   1.000
_cell.length_c   1.000
_cell.angle_alpha   90.00
_cell.angle_beta   90.00
_cell.angle_gamma   90.00
#
_symmetry.space_group_name_H-M   'P 1'
#
loop_
_entity.id
_entity.type
_entity.pdbx_description
1 polymer ?
#
loop_
_entity_poly.entity_id
_entity_poly.type
_entity_poly.pdbx_seq_one_letter_code
_entity_poly.pdbx_strand_id
1 'polypeptide(L)' 'MPELTPSLRAVIDDVLRDETASADELRAAGLRLAAEVDRLRFRVGALTVLLEEAQREASTALARTGGES' A
#
# COMPACT_ATOMS: atom_id res chain seq x y z
N MET A 1 -7.26 6.39 6.58
CA MET A 1 -7.88 7.08 5.44
C MET A 1 -8.43 6.05 4.46
N PRO A 2 -9.52 6.34 3.75
CA PRO A 2 -10.07 5.43 2.74
C PRO A 2 -9.08 5.25 1.57
N GLU A 3 -9.17 4.11 0.90
CA GLU A 3 -8.43 3.84 -0.33
C GLU A 3 -8.77 4.86 -1.42
N LEU A 4 -7.75 5.26 -2.17
CA LEU A 4 -7.94 6.06 -3.36
C LEU A 4 -8.61 5.21 -4.46
N THR A 5 -9.91 5.42 -4.65
CA THR A 5 -10.68 4.67 -5.66
C THR A 5 -10.19 4.95 -7.08
N PRO A 6 -10.41 4.03 -8.05
CA PRO A 6 -10.03 4.26 -9.44
C PRO A 6 -10.61 5.55 -10.02
N SER A 7 -11.86 5.87 -9.69
CA SER A 7 -12.50 7.11 -10.13
C SER A 7 -11.81 8.36 -9.57
N LEU A 8 -11.42 8.35 -8.29
CA LEU A 8 -10.67 9.47 -7.69
C LEU A 8 -9.25 9.57 -8.26
N ARG A 9 -8.62 8.45 -8.63
CA ARG A 9 -7.33 8.43 -9.31
C ARG A 9 -7.41 9.13 -10.66
N ALA A 10 -8.43 8.83 -11.47
CA ALA A 10 -8.63 9.46 -12.76
C ALA A 10 -8.78 10.99 -12.62
N VAL A 11 -9.57 11.45 -11.65
CA VAL A 11 -9.72 12.89 -11.37
C VAL A 11 -8.39 13.54 -10.99
N ILE A 12 -7.58 12.88 -10.17
CA ILE A 12 -6.24 13.39 -9.82
C ILE A 12 -5.33 13.42 -11.05
N ASP A 13 -5.35 12.38 -11.87
CA ASP A 13 -4.54 12.32 -13.09
C ASP A 13 -4.93 13.43 -14.08
N ASP A 14 -6.22 13.77 -14.18
CA ASP A 14 -6.71 14.88 -15.00
C ASP A 14 -6.20 16.22 -14.46
N VAL A 15 -6.30 16.46 -13.15
CA VAL A 15 -5.76 17.68 -12.49
C VAL A 15 -4.26 17.82 -12.71
N LEU A 16 -3.50 16.72 -12.65
CA LEU A 16 -2.05 16.75 -12.84
C LEU A 16 -1.62 17.00 -14.29
N ARG A 17 -2.50 16.75 -15.26
CA ARG A 17 -2.26 16.99 -16.70
C ARG A 17 -2.75 18.35 -17.16
N ASP A 18 -3.65 18.98 -16.41
CA ASP A 18 -4.17 20.30 -16.73
C ASP A 18 -3.15 21.39 -16.39
N GLU A 19 -2.54 22.00 -17.42
CA GLU A 19 -1.60 23.11 -17.28
C GLU A 19 -2.24 24.38 -16.68
N THR A 20 -3.57 24.45 -16.66
CA THR A 20 -4.32 25.55 -16.07
C THR A 20 -4.73 25.30 -14.62
N ALA A 21 -4.45 24.11 -14.09
CA ALA A 21 -4.76 23.75 -12.71
C ALA A 21 -4.16 24.75 -11.72
N SER A 22 -4.97 25.20 -10.78
CA SER A 22 -4.53 26.09 -9.72
C SER A 22 -3.57 25.40 -8.76
N ALA A 23 -2.74 26.20 -8.08
CA ALA A 23 -1.84 25.68 -7.04
C ALA A 23 -2.60 24.96 -5.91
N ASP A 24 -3.85 25.37 -5.62
CA ASP A 24 -4.67 24.75 -4.59
C ASP A 24 -5.21 23.38 -5.03
N GLU A 25 -5.59 23.22 -6.29
CA GLU A 25 -5.98 21.93 -6.87
C GLU A 25 -4.82 20.95 -6.89
N LEU A 26 -3.64 21.40 -7.33
CA LEU A 26 -2.41 20.60 -7.32
C LEU A 26 -2.02 20.21 -5.88
N ARG A 27 -2.15 21.12 -4.91
CA ARG A 27 -1.90 20.82 -3.49
C ARG A 27 -2.89 19.78 -2.96
N ALA A 28 -4.17 19.91 -3.26
CA ALA A 28 -5.20 18.96 -2.85
C ALA A 28 -4.95 17.57 -3.45
N ALA A 29 -4.59 17.49 -4.73
CA ALA A 29 -4.17 16.26 -5.40
C ALA A 29 -2.95 15.63 -4.71
N GLY A 30 -1.91 16.43 -4.43
CA GLY A 30 -0.70 16.00 -3.73
C GLY A 30 -0.98 15.43 -2.34
N LEU A 31 -1.83 16.08 -1.54
CA LEU A 31 -2.21 15.60 -0.21
C LEU A 31 -2.95 14.25 -0.27
N ARG A 32 -3.84 14.07 -1.25
CA ARG A 32 -4.54 12.79 -1.45
C ARG A 32 -3.58 11.68 -1.85
N LEU A 33 -2.63 11.97 -2.74
CA LEU A 33 -1.60 11.01 -3.14
C LEU A 33 -0.68 10.63 -1.98
N ALA A 34 -0.24 11.60 -1.19
CA ALA A 34 0.59 11.36 -0.01
C ALA A 34 -0.12 10.43 0.99
N ALA A 35 -1.40 10.70 1.27
CA ALA A 35 -2.21 9.85 2.14
C ALA A 35 -2.34 8.41 1.62
N GLU A 36 -2.51 8.22 0.31
CA GLU A 36 -2.58 6.89 -0.29
C GLU A 36 -1.22 6.17 -0.21
N VAL A 37 -0.11 6.88 -0.44
CA VAL A 37 1.24 6.32 -0.27
C VAL A 37 1.46 5.85 1.17
N ASP A 38 1.08 6.64 2.17
CA ASP A 38 1.25 6.25 3.57
C ASP A 38 0.35 5.06 3.95
N ARG A 39 -0.88 5.01 3.43
CA ARG A 39 -1.76 3.85 3.56
C ARG A 39 -1.12 2.58 2.97
N LEU A 40 -0.58 2.68 1.75
CA LEU A 40 0.06 1.56 1.07
C LEU A 40 1.30 1.09 1.82
N ARG A 41 2.13 2.01 2.34
CA ARG A 41 3.29 1.67 3.18
C ARG A 41 2.89 0.88 4.42
N PHE A 42 1.84 1.32 5.12
CA PHE A 42 1.32 0.59 6.28
C PHE A 42 0.86 -0.83 5.90
N ARG A 43 0.11 -0.95 4.79
CA ARG A 43 -0.38 -2.25 4.31
C ARG A 43 0.75 -3.19 3.89
N VAL A 44 1.77 -2.68 3.22
CA VAL A 44 2.97 -3.45 2.86
C VAL A 44 3.66 -3.94 4.12
N GLY A 45 3.88 -3.08 5.12
CA GLY A 45 4.49 -3.48 6.39
C GLY A 45 3.72 -4.60 7.09
N ALA A 46 2.39 -4.50 7.14
CA ALA A 46 1.54 -5.56 7.71
C ALA A 46 1.66 -6.89 6.95
N LEU A 47 1.67 -6.84 5.62
CA LEU A 47 1.83 -8.04 4.78
C LEU A 47 3.23 -8.67 4.94
N THR A 48 4.28 -7.87 5.10
CA THR A 48 5.63 -8.35 5.37
C THR A 48 5.68 -9.13 6.68
N VAL A 49 5.08 -8.61 7.75
CA VAL A 49 5.00 -9.31 9.05
C VAL A 49 4.29 -10.66 8.91
N LEU A 50 3.13 -10.70 8.25
CA LEU A 50 2.39 -11.94 8.01
C LEU A 50 3.19 -12.96 7.19
N LEU A 51 3.96 -12.51 6.20
CA LEU A 51 4.81 -13.37 5.39
C LEU A 51 5.95 -13.98 6.23
N GLU A 52 6.59 -13.18 7.09
CA GLU A 52 7.63 -13.65 7.99
C GLU A 52 7.09 -14.66 9.02
N GLU A 53 5.90 -14.43 9.54
CA GLU A 53 5.20 -15.36 10.44
C GLU A 53 4.91 -16.68 9.74
N ALA A 54 4.30 -16.65 8.55
CA ALA A 54 4.01 -17.84 7.77
C ALA A 54 5.28 -18.62 7.41
N GLN A 55 6.38 -17.93 7.07
CA GLN A 55 7.66 -18.57 6.81
C GLN A 55 8.21 -19.27 8.06
N ARG A 56 8.13 -18.62 9.22
CA ARG A 56 8.57 -19.20 10.50
C ARG A 56 7.75 -20.45 10.84
N GLU A 57 6.43 -20.36 10.74
CA GLU A 57 5.52 -21.49 10.99
C GLU A 57 5.80 -22.67 10.07
N ALA A 58 5.98 -22.43 8.77
CA ALA A 58 6.33 -23.47 7.80
C ALA A 58 7.67 -24.12 8.14
N SER A 59 8.68 -23.32 8.52
CA SER A 59 10.00 -23.81 8.91
C SER A 59 9.94 -24.68 10.18
N THR A 60 9.16 -24.26 11.19
CA THR A 60 8.93 -25.03 12.41
C THR A 60 8.16 -26.33 12.14
N ALA A 61 7.17 -26.31 11.24
CA ALA A 61 6.45 -27.52 10.85
C ALA A 61 7.38 -28.53 10.18
N LEU A 62 8.22 -28.10 9.23
CA LEU A 62 9.20 -28.95 8.56
C LEU A 62 10.22 -29.55 9.52
N ALA A 63 10.75 -28.75 10.45
CA ALA A 63 11.71 -29.21 11.45
C ALA A 63 11.13 -30.28 12.38
N ARG A 64 9.85 -30.19 12.75
CA ARG A 64 9.17 -31.22 13.55
C ARG A 64 9.02 -32.52 12.78
N THR A 65 8.55 -32.45 11.52
CA THR A 65 8.37 -33.66 10.70
C THR A 65 9.68 -34.37 10.34
N GLY A 66 10.80 -33.63 10.24
CA GLY A 66 12.11 -34.20 9.92
C GLY A 66 12.87 -34.82 11.11
N GLY A 67 12.44 -34.56 12.35
CA GLY A 67 13.05 -35.13 13.56
C GLY A 67 12.36 -36.39 14.09
N GLU A 68 11.23 -36.79 13.49
CA GLU A 68 10.44 -37.97 13.87
C GLU A 68 10.72 -39.20 12.96
N SER A 69 11.73 -39.12 12.07
CA SER A 69 12.21 -40.22 11.21
C SER A 69 13.59 -40.70 11.66
#